data_AF-A0A5P0ZF84-F1
#
_entry.id   AF-A0A5P0ZF84-F1
#
_cell.length_a   1.000
_cell.length_b   1.000
_cell.length_c   1.000
_cell.angle_alpha   90.00
_cell.angle_beta   90.00
_cell.angle_gamma   90.00
#
_symmetry.space_group_name_H-M   'P 1'
#
loop_
_entity.id
_entity.type
_entity.pdbx_description
1 polymer ?
#
loop_
_entity_poly.entity_id
_entity_poly.type
_entity_poly.pdbx_seq_one_letter_code
_entity_poly.pdbx_strand_id
1 'polypeptide(L)'
;MDYLIYKKLGFTRLSEEQFKKVITDSELLISSLTRDFYNFHSITDDLNSNDDFFVYRATQYQTAIAIQCDFADESGATNLLQQQTAGLTDVTIGRTHLSRTGNLFNSLTYGKSGVVKTAYDILGNTGLLYRGVSSR
;
A
#
# COMPACT_ATOMS: atom_id res chain seq x y z
N MET A 1 6.67 -3.88 -8.80
CA MET A 1 7.58 -4.32 -7.73
C MET A 1 7.65 -5.82 -7.79
N ASP A 2 8.85 -6.40 -7.65
CA ASP A 2 9.04 -7.85 -7.79
C ASP A 2 8.80 -8.60 -6.47
N TYR A 3 8.47 -9.89 -6.58
CA TYR A 3 8.24 -10.76 -5.43
C TYR A 3 9.47 -10.87 -4.51
N LEU A 4 10.69 -10.85 -5.09
CA LEU A 4 11.93 -10.86 -4.31
C LEU A 4 12.06 -9.63 -3.40
N ILE A 5 11.61 -8.46 -3.86
CA ILE A 5 11.61 -7.22 -3.07
C ILE A 5 10.60 -7.36 -1.93
N TYR A 6 9.39 -7.84 -2.22
CA TYR A 6 8.37 -8.12 -1.20
C TYR A 6 8.93 -9.02 -0.07
N LYS A 7 9.64 -10.10 -0.43
CA LYS A 7 10.32 -10.97 0.55
C LYS A 7 11.44 -10.26 1.30
N LYS A 8 12.27 -9.47 0.62
CA LYS A 8 13.38 -8.71 1.22
C LYS A 8 12.91 -7.69 2.25
N LEU A 9 11.72 -7.13 2.06
CA LEU A 9 11.06 -6.23 3.01
C LEU A 9 10.47 -6.97 4.24
N GLY A 10 10.60 -8.29 4.31
CA GLY A 10 10.18 -9.11 5.45
C GLY A 10 8.76 -9.66 5.35
N PHE A 11 8.07 -9.46 4.23
CA PHE A 11 6.72 -9.99 4.03
C PHE A 11 6.77 -11.45 3.56
N THR A 12 5.95 -12.30 4.16
CA THR A 12 5.98 -13.75 3.89
C THR A 12 4.61 -14.39 3.71
N ARG A 13 3.53 -13.61 3.79
CA ARG A 13 2.15 -14.12 3.75
C ARG A 13 1.81 -14.70 2.38
N LEU A 14 2.19 -14.00 1.32
CA LEU A 14 1.82 -14.37 -0.05
C LEU A 14 2.81 -15.35 -0.67
N SER A 15 2.27 -16.38 -1.32
CA SER A 15 3.00 -17.11 -2.37
C SER A 15 3.24 -16.21 -3.58
N GLU A 16 4.18 -16.58 -4.46
CA GLU A 16 4.44 -15.82 -5.68
C GLU A 16 3.21 -15.72 -6.59
N GLU A 17 2.40 -16.77 -6.67
CA GLU A 17 1.17 -16.79 -7.46
C GLU A 17 0.11 -15.83 -6.89
N GLN A 18 -0.07 -15.79 -5.57
CA GLN A 18 -0.97 -14.84 -4.93
C GLN A 18 -0.49 -13.41 -5.11
N PHE A 19 0.81 -13.17 -4.93
CA PHE A 19 1.43 -11.86 -5.14
C PHE A 19 1.15 -11.33 -6.55
N LYS A 20 1.34 -12.16 -7.59
CA LYS A 20 1.07 -11.79 -8.99
C LYS A 20 -0.37 -11.39 -9.25
N LYS A 21 -1.34 -11.91 -8.48
CA LYS A 21 -2.77 -11.56 -8.63
C LYS A 21 -3.10 -10.18 -8.07
N VAL A 22 -2.37 -9.71 -7.06
CA VAL A 22 -2.72 -8.50 -6.30
C VAL A 22 -1.78 -7.32 -6.52
N ILE A 23 -0.56 -7.57 -7.01
CA ILE A 23 0.48 -6.55 -7.09
C ILE A 23 0.11 -5.39 -7.99
N THR A 24 -0.40 -5.64 -9.19
CA THR A 24 -0.72 -4.60 -10.16
C THR A 24 -1.75 -3.61 -9.62
N ASP A 25 -2.82 -4.12 -9.01
CA ASP A 25 -3.87 -3.28 -8.43
C ASP A 25 -3.35 -2.52 -7.19
N SER A 26 -2.53 -3.20 -6.36
CA SER A 26 -1.92 -2.58 -5.17
C SER A 26 -0.97 -1.45 -5.54
N GLU A 27 -0.14 -1.63 -6.56
CA GLU A 27 0.74 -0.58 -7.10
C GLU A 27 -0.06 0.58 -7.65
N LEU A 28 -1.12 0.32 -8.41
CA LEU A 28 -1.98 1.38 -8.96
C LEU A 28 -2.59 2.25 -7.85
N LEU A 29 -3.08 1.63 -6.76
CA LEU A 29 -3.65 2.36 -5.63
C LEU A 29 -2.61 3.25 -4.93
N ILE A 30 -1.40 2.74 -4.70
CA ILE A 30 -0.33 3.49 -4.04
C ILE A 30 0.25 4.58 -4.96
N SER A 31 0.45 4.30 -6.25
CA SER A 31 0.84 5.29 -7.25
C SER A 31 -0.17 6.43 -7.30
N SER A 32 -1.48 6.11 -7.40
CA SER A 32 -2.54 7.12 -7.41
C SER A 32 -2.56 7.96 -6.12
N LEU A 33 -2.38 7.32 -4.96
CA LEU A 33 -2.32 8.01 -3.67
C LEU A 33 -1.16 9.02 -3.59
N THR A 34 -0.02 8.66 -4.19
CA THR A 34 1.22 9.46 -4.21
C THR A 34 1.33 10.37 -5.44
N ARG A 35 0.24 10.56 -6.19
CA ARG A 35 0.19 11.36 -7.43
C ARG A 35 1.20 10.91 -8.49
N ASP A 36 1.37 9.61 -8.61
CA ASP A 36 2.22 8.97 -9.60
C ASP A 36 3.69 9.43 -9.51
N PHE A 37 4.16 9.80 -8.31
CA PHE A 37 5.50 10.35 -8.10
C PHE A 37 6.59 9.49 -8.77
N TYR A 38 6.59 8.17 -8.54
CA TYR A 38 7.56 7.25 -9.14
C TYR A 38 7.26 6.83 -10.59
N ASN A 39 6.18 7.32 -11.20
CA ASN A 39 6.03 7.25 -12.65
C ASN A 39 6.85 8.34 -13.35
N PHE A 40 7.18 9.42 -12.63
CA PHE A 40 7.97 10.55 -13.13
C PHE A 40 9.39 10.61 -12.52
N HIS A 41 9.67 9.82 -11.48
CA HIS A 41 10.96 9.77 -10.79
C HIS A 41 11.46 8.32 -10.71
N SER A 42 12.78 8.12 -10.83
CA SER A 42 13.38 6.79 -10.71
C SER A 42 13.37 6.34 -9.25
N ILE A 43 12.60 5.29 -8.94
CA ILE A 43 12.65 4.65 -7.62
C ILE A 43 14.02 4.03 -7.35
N THR A 44 14.69 3.56 -8.40
CA THR A 44 16.03 2.96 -8.30
C THR A 44 17.07 4.00 -7.87
N ASP A 45 16.94 5.24 -8.33
CA ASP A 45 17.88 6.31 -7.98
C ASP A 45 17.71 6.69 -6.50
N ASP A 46 16.46 6.79 -6.03
CA ASP A 46 16.16 7.03 -4.61
C ASP A 46 16.67 5.89 -3.71
N LEU A 47 16.48 4.63 -4.12
CA LEU A 47 16.94 3.45 -3.36
C LEU A 47 18.47 3.35 -3.25
N ASN A 48 19.20 3.86 -4.24
CA ASN A 48 20.66 3.85 -4.28
C ASN A 48 21.27 5.23 -3.94
N SER A 49 20.46 6.16 -3.45
CA SER A 49 20.93 7.51 -3.12
C SER A 49 21.87 7.49 -1.92
N ASN A 50 22.78 8.47 -1.88
CA ASN A 50 23.60 8.75 -0.69
C ASN A 50 22.84 9.56 0.36
N ASP A 51 21.63 10.02 0.04
CA ASP A 51 20.73 10.70 0.98
C ASP A 51 19.81 9.66 1.64
N ASP A 52 19.99 9.45 2.95
CA ASP A 52 19.21 8.53 3.77
C ASP A 52 17.69 8.79 3.65
N PHE A 53 17.27 10.05 3.44
CA PHE A 53 15.87 10.38 3.31
C PHE A 53 15.27 9.86 1.99
N PHE A 54 16.02 9.88 0.89
CA PHE A 54 15.54 9.35 -0.39
C PHE A 54 15.45 7.82 -0.35
N VAL A 55 16.45 7.17 0.26
CA VAL A 55 16.41 5.71 0.50
C VAL A 55 15.21 5.35 1.38
N TYR A 56 14.98 6.11 2.46
CA TYR A 56 13.82 5.94 3.33
C TYR A 56 12.50 6.10 2.56
N ARG A 57 12.32 7.19 1.80
CA ARG A 57 11.10 7.45 1.02
C ARG A 57 10.78 6.30 0.06
N ALA A 58 11.75 5.84 -0.72
CA ALA A 58 11.53 4.74 -1.66
C ALA A 58 11.26 3.41 -0.96
N THR A 59 11.94 3.14 0.16
CA THR A 59 11.70 1.94 0.97
C THR A 59 10.27 1.95 1.54
N GLN A 60 9.80 3.08 2.06
CA GLN A 60 8.44 3.23 2.56
C GLN A 60 7.39 3.08 1.45
N TYR A 61 7.69 3.55 0.23
CA TYR A 61 6.83 3.36 -0.93
C TYR A 61 6.65 1.87 -1.27
N GLN A 62 7.74 1.12 -1.38
CA GLN A 62 7.67 -0.33 -1.63
C GLN A 62 7.01 -1.09 -0.46
N THR A 63 7.25 -0.66 0.77
CA THR A 63 6.61 -1.22 1.97
C THR A 63 5.09 -0.99 1.94
N ALA A 64 4.63 0.19 1.50
CA ALA A 64 3.21 0.49 1.37
C ALA A 64 2.53 -0.40 0.33
N ILE A 65 3.19 -0.66 -0.80
CA ILE A 65 2.71 -1.60 -1.81
C ILE A 65 2.60 -3.02 -1.22
N ALA A 66 3.61 -3.47 -0.48
CA ALA A 66 3.60 -4.81 0.14
C ALA A 66 2.46 -4.97 1.16
N ILE A 67 2.23 -3.97 2.03
CA ILE A 67 1.10 -3.96 2.97
C ILE A 67 -0.24 -4.00 2.22
N GLN A 68 -0.36 -3.25 1.13
CA GLN A 68 -1.57 -3.24 0.32
C GLN A 68 -1.81 -4.60 -0.36
N CYS A 69 -0.75 -5.30 -0.79
CA CYS A 69 -0.87 -6.65 -1.36
C CYS A 69 -1.42 -7.65 -0.33
N ASP A 70 -0.89 -7.64 0.90
CA ASP A 70 -1.37 -8.51 1.98
C ASP A 70 -2.85 -8.26 2.28
N PHE A 71 -3.25 -6.98 2.32
CA PHE A 71 -4.64 -6.60 2.53
C PHE A 71 -5.55 -7.03 1.36
N ALA A 72 -5.10 -6.91 0.12
CA ALA A 72 -5.87 -7.30 -1.06
C ALA A 72 -6.13 -8.81 -1.11
N ASP A 73 -5.13 -9.63 -0.79
CA ASP A 73 -5.28 -11.10 -0.69
C ASP A 73 -6.21 -11.48 0.47
N GLU A 74 -6.02 -10.87 1.63
CA GLU A 74 -6.82 -11.17 2.81
C GLU A 74 -8.29 -10.77 2.67
N SER A 75 -8.53 -9.63 2.03
CA SER A 75 -9.88 -9.16 1.77
C SER A 75 -10.59 -9.93 0.65
N GLY A 76 -9.86 -10.77 -0.11
CA GLY A 76 -10.37 -11.43 -1.31
C GLY A 76 -10.80 -10.45 -2.40
N ALA A 77 -10.35 -9.19 -2.33
CA ALA A 77 -10.83 -8.10 -3.15
C ALA A 77 -9.66 -7.26 -3.68
N THR A 78 -9.47 -7.27 -5.00
CA THR A 78 -8.31 -6.61 -5.63
C THR A 78 -8.61 -5.17 -6.00
N ASN A 79 -9.88 -4.76 -6.08
CA ASN A 79 -10.28 -3.39 -6.42
C ASN A 79 -11.34 -2.82 -5.46
N LEU A 80 -11.48 -1.49 -5.46
CA LEU A 80 -12.36 -0.74 -4.55
C LEU A 80 -13.81 -1.26 -4.53
N LEU A 81 -14.33 -1.66 -5.69
CA LEU A 81 -15.72 -2.12 -5.84
C LEU A 81 -15.91 -3.50 -5.17
N GLN A 82 -14.95 -4.40 -5.37
CA GLN A 82 -14.94 -5.70 -4.70
C GLN A 82 -14.72 -5.52 -3.19
N GLN A 83 -13.85 -4.61 -2.77
CA GLN A 83 -13.55 -4.39 -1.36
C GLN A 83 -14.76 -3.84 -0.59
N GLN A 84 -15.57 -2.98 -1.23
CA GLN A 84 -16.83 -2.51 -0.66
C GLN A 84 -17.87 -3.62 -0.49
N THR A 85 -17.83 -4.63 -1.38
CA THR A 85 -18.82 -5.72 -1.45
C THR A 85 -18.41 -6.95 -0.63
N ALA A 86 -17.10 -7.12 -0.35
CA ALA A 86 -16.53 -8.31 0.28
C ALA A 86 -17.00 -8.58 1.73
N GLY A 87 -17.67 -7.62 2.39
CA GLY A 87 -18.32 -7.87 3.68
C GLY A 87 -17.33 -8.33 4.77
N LEU A 88 -16.14 -7.72 4.82
CA LEU A 88 -15.06 -8.12 5.73
C LEU A 88 -15.46 -7.96 7.20
N THR A 89 -15.41 -9.05 7.96
CA THR A 89 -15.64 -9.07 9.42
C THR A 89 -14.37 -9.34 10.23
N ASP A 90 -13.30 -9.83 9.59
CA ASP A 90 -12.03 -10.20 10.22
C ASP A 90 -10.85 -10.04 9.24
N VAL A 91 -9.79 -9.31 9.62
CA VAL A 91 -8.61 -9.01 8.77
C VAL A 91 -7.33 -8.89 9.63
N THR A 92 -6.25 -9.56 9.23
CA THR A 92 -4.88 -9.54 9.79
C THR A 92 -3.87 -8.88 8.85
N ILE A 93 -3.67 -7.58 9.03
CA ILE A 93 -2.76 -6.75 8.23
C ILE A 93 -1.38 -6.73 8.89
N GLY A 94 -0.42 -7.47 8.33
CA GLY A 94 0.92 -7.61 8.90
C GLY A 94 0.87 -8.26 10.30
N ARG A 95 1.20 -7.49 11.35
CA ARG A 95 1.13 -7.94 12.75
C ARG A 95 -0.19 -7.57 13.45
N THR A 96 -1.08 -6.85 12.79
CA THR A 96 -2.28 -6.27 13.40
C THR A 96 -3.52 -7.06 12.99
N HIS A 97 -4.23 -7.61 13.96
CA HIS A 97 -5.49 -8.33 13.76
C HIS A 97 -6.68 -7.45 14.15
N LEU A 98 -7.69 -7.34 13.27
CA LEU A 98 -8.88 -6.53 13.47
C LEU A 98 -10.13 -7.36 13.16
N SER A 99 -10.95 -7.56 14.20
CA SER A 99 -12.21 -8.30 14.16
C SER A 99 -13.37 -7.40 14.58
N ARG A 100 -14.48 -7.38 13.84
CA ARG A 100 -15.65 -6.53 14.17
C ARG A 100 -16.95 -7.05 13.56
N THR A 101 -18.05 -6.90 14.31
CA THR A 101 -19.41 -7.20 13.84
C THR A 101 -19.92 -6.10 12.90
N GLY A 102 -19.69 -6.24 11.59
CA GLY A 102 -20.13 -5.31 10.52
C GLY A 102 -19.05 -5.09 9.45
N ASN A 103 -19.37 -4.35 8.36
CA ASN A 103 -18.42 -4.10 7.26
C ASN A 103 -17.24 -3.22 7.73
N LEU A 104 -16.06 -3.84 7.92
CA LEU A 104 -14.83 -3.19 8.38
C LEU A 104 -14.22 -2.22 7.36
N PHE A 105 -14.62 -2.28 6.09
CA PHE A 105 -13.93 -1.61 4.99
C PHE A 105 -13.67 -0.11 5.19
N ASN A 106 -14.70 0.65 5.57
CA ASN A 106 -14.58 2.10 5.81
C ASN A 106 -13.69 2.43 7.03
N SER A 107 -13.50 1.48 7.94
CA SER A 107 -12.63 1.65 9.10
C SER A 107 -11.16 1.30 8.79
N LEU A 108 -10.93 0.41 7.83
CA LEU A 108 -9.60 -0.08 7.44
C LEU A 108 -8.95 0.74 6.33
N THR A 109 -9.74 1.39 5.47
CA THR A 109 -9.22 2.16 4.33
C THR A 109 -9.25 3.67 4.57
N TYR A 110 -8.36 4.39 3.87
CA TYR A 110 -8.27 5.84 3.94
C TYR A 110 -9.29 6.49 2.98
N GLY A 111 -10.34 7.08 3.54
CA GLY A 111 -11.38 7.78 2.78
C GLY A 111 -12.00 6.90 1.71
N LYS A 112 -11.99 7.37 0.45
CA LYS A 112 -12.47 6.61 -0.73
C LYS A 112 -11.33 6.06 -1.59
N SER A 113 -10.10 6.03 -1.07
CA SER A 113 -8.92 5.66 -1.86
C SER A 113 -8.76 4.15 -2.08
N GLY A 114 -9.37 3.30 -1.23
CA GLY A 114 -9.12 1.86 -1.24
C GLY A 114 -7.75 1.44 -0.68
N VAL A 115 -6.91 2.41 -0.31
CA VAL A 115 -5.65 2.17 0.36
C VAL A 115 -5.88 1.91 1.84
N VAL A 116 -5.28 0.84 2.36
CA VAL A 116 -5.32 0.53 3.80
C VAL A 116 -4.63 1.62 4.62
N LYS A 117 -5.23 2.01 5.75
CA LYS A 117 -4.71 3.07 6.62
C LYS A 117 -3.26 2.86 7.02
N THR A 118 -2.86 1.62 7.34
CA THR A 118 -1.47 1.33 7.69
C THR A 118 -0.50 1.69 6.56
N ALA A 119 -0.85 1.43 5.30
CA ALA A 119 -0.03 1.83 4.15
C ALA A 119 -0.02 3.36 3.97
N TYR A 120 -1.14 4.03 4.22
CA TYR A 120 -1.22 5.50 4.23
C TYR A 120 -0.34 6.11 5.33
N ASP A 121 -0.40 5.59 6.55
CA ASP A 121 0.30 6.14 7.71
C ASP A 121 1.82 6.09 7.54
N ILE A 122 2.35 4.99 6.99
CA ILE A 122 3.79 4.87 6.74
C ILE A 122 4.30 5.83 5.65
N LEU A 123 3.43 6.24 4.73
CA LEU A 123 3.74 7.24 3.71
C LEU A 123 3.67 8.68 4.24
N GLY A 124 3.05 8.91 5.41
CA GLY A 124 2.90 10.24 6.01
C GLY A 124 4.21 11.02 6.17
N ASN A 125 5.29 10.32 6.52
CA ASN A 125 6.60 10.94 6.80
C ASN A 125 7.50 11.05 5.56
N THR A 126 7.01 10.69 4.37
CA THR A 126 7.84 10.59 3.16
C THR A 126 7.77 11.84 2.28
N GLY A 127 6.82 12.74 2.54
CA GLY A 127 6.47 13.87 1.67
C GLY A 127 5.65 13.49 0.43
N LEU A 128 5.49 12.20 0.12
CA LEU A 128 4.73 11.72 -1.06
C LEU A 128 3.23 12.04 -0.97
N LEU A 129 2.71 12.24 0.23
CA LEU A 129 1.31 12.59 0.45
C LEU A 129 1.05 14.11 0.44
N TYR A 130 2.09 14.93 0.26
CA TYR A 130 1.94 16.37 0.31
C TYR A 130 0.97 16.86 -0.76
N ARG A 131 -0.06 17.59 -0.31
CA ARG A 131 -0.99 18.30 -1.18
C ARG A 131 -0.75 19.78 -0.94
N GLY A 132 -0.04 20.42 -1.88
CA GLY A 132 0.10 21.86 -1.89
C GLY A 132 -1.28 22.51 -1.73
N VAL A 133 -1.41 23.44 -0.78
CA VAL A 133 -2.64 24.19 -0.59
C VAL A 133 -2.67 25.26 -1.66
N SER A 134 -3.72 25.28 -2.50
CA SER A 134 -3.91 26.39 -3.42
C SER A 134 -4.25 27.63 -2.60
N SER A 135 -3.33 28.59 -2.53
CA SER A 135 -3.66 29.96 -2.12
C SER A 135 -4.26 30.67 -3.34
N ARG A 136 -5.58 30.58 -3.48
CA ARG A 136 -6.34 31.43 -4.41
C ARG A 136 -7.27 32.31 -3.62
#